data_AF-A0A7V3RWE9-F1
#
_entry.id   AF-A0A7V3RWE9-F1
#
_cell.length_a   1.000
_cell.length_b   1.000
_cell.length_c   1.000
_cell.angle_alpha   90.00
_cell.angle_beta   90.00
_cell.angle_gamma   90.00
#
_symmetry.space_group_name_H-M   'P 1'
#
loop_
_entity.id
_entity.type
_entity.pdbx_description
1 polymer ?
#
loop_
_entity_poly.entity_id
_entity_poly.type
_entity_poly.pdbx_seq_one_letter_code
_entity_poly.pdbx_strand_id
1 'polypeptide(L)'
;GGPSGLAGIPPLRIFSFSFDTDLKNYYLIWFFALAAVGASINLVDSRVGRALKAIHGSELAANTLGVNTSLYKAVVFVISAVTASLAGSLYAHYLGFISPRTFDIFFSIELVTMVIVGGMGNLWGNIFGAAFLTPLPQVLHFLEEYKDIVYGAILALMLMFVPEGIGGVISKAYTRRKMRNLLSEET
;
A
#
# COMPACT_ATOMS: atom_id res chain seq x y z
N GLY A 1 27.87 6.78 -7.79
CA GLY A 1 26.58 6.53 -8.44
C GLY A 1 26.44 7.47 -9.62
N GLY A 2 25.97 6.97 -10.75
CA GLY A 2 25.66 7.72 -11.97
C GLY A 2 24.32 7.23 -12.57
N PRO A 3 24.04 7.47 -13.85
CA PRO A 3 22.83 6.94 -14.52
C PRO A 3 22.67 5.42 -14.38
N SER A 4 23.79 4.71 -14.19
CA SER A 4 23.88 3.26 -13.99
C SER A 4 23.53 2.80 -12.57
N GLY A 5 23.24 3.70 -11.63
CA GLY A 5 22.88 3.35 -10.25
C GLY A 5 24.05 3.24 -9.27
N LEU A 6 23.75 2.65 -8.12
CA LEU A 6 24.66 2.33 -7.02
C LEU A 6 24.64 0.82 -6.81
N ALA A 7 25.79 0.17 -6.99
CA ALA A 7 26.00 -1.27 -6.80
C ALA A 7 26.84 -1.54 -5.55
N GLY A 8 26.78 -2.77 -5.05
CA GLY A 8 27.59 -3.22 -3.92
C GLY A 8 27.03 -2.75 -2.58
N ILE A 9 25.72 -2.58 -2.47
CA ILE A 9 25.06 -2.29 -1.20
C ILE A 9 25.22 -3.54 -0.32
N PRO A 10 25.88 -3.43 0.85
CA PRO A 10 26.09 -4.58 1.71
C PRO A 10 24.74 -5.10 2.23
N PRO A 11 24.62 -6.41 2.52
CA PRO A 11 23.43 -6.95 3.15
C PRO A 11 23.20 -6.24 4.49
N LEU A 12 21.95 -6.11 4.90
CA LEU A 12 21.62 -5.45 6.15
C LEU A 12 22.35 -6.16 7.30
N ARG A 13 23.07 -5.39 8.12
CA ARG A 13 23.76 -5.88 9.31
C ARG A 13 23.20 -5.15 10.52
N ILE A 14 22.58 -5.89 11.43
CA ILE A 14 22.13 -5.37 12.72
C ILE A 14 23.09 -5.91 13.76
N PHE A 15 23.95 -5.02 14.28
CA PHE A 15 25.07 -5.39 15.15
C PHE A 15 25.94 -6.50 14.54
N SER A 16 25.99 -7.67 15.17
CA SER A 16 26.76 -8.84 14.73
C SER A 16 26.01 -9.78 13.78
N PHE A 17 24.71 -9.54 13.53
CA PHE A 17 23.91 -10.40 12.67
C PHE A 17 23.85 -9.85 11.24
N SER A 18 24.36 -10.64 10.29
CA SER A 18 24.18 -10.41 8.86
C SER A 18 22.92 -11.09 8.32
N PHE A 19 22.09 -10.32 7.64
CA PHE A 19 20.98 -10.81 6.83
C PHE A 19 21.48 -11.10 5.40
N ASP A 20 22.36 -12.09 5.30
CA ASP A 20 23.06 -12.51 4.09
C ASP A 20 22.36 -13.64 3.33
N THR A 21 21.41 -14.32 3.97
CA THR A 21 20.69 -15.48 3.42
C THR A 21 19.25 -15.09 3.08
N ASP A 22 18.72 -15.62 1.98
CA ASP A 22 17.34 -15.38 1.53
C ASP A 22 16.30 -15.63 2.64
N LEU A 23 16.47 -16.72 3.40
CA LEU A 23 15.60 -17.05 4.54
C LEU A 23 15.64 -15.96 5.64
N LYS A 24 16.82 -15.42 5.95
CA LYS A 24 16.95 -14.36 6.96
C LYS A 24 16.30 -13.06 6.48
N ASN A 25 16.52 -12.70 5.21
CA ASN A 25 15.89 -11.54 4.58
C ASN A 25 14.37 -11.69 4.51
N TYR A 26 13.87 -12.89 4.20
CA TYR A 26 12.45 -13.19 4.21
C TYR A 26 11.81 -12.88 5.58
N TYR A 27 12.36 -13.41 6.68
CA TYR A 27 11.84 -13.13 8.03
C TYR A 27 11.94 -11.66 8.42
N LEU A 28 13.03 -10.98 8.03
CA LEU A 28 13.21 -9.55 8.28
C LEU A 28 12.16 -8.69 7.56
N ILE A 29 11.95 -8.94 6.27
CA ILE A 29 10.98 -8.20 5.46
C ILE A 29 9.56 -8.44 6.00
N TRP A 30 9.22 -9.70 6.31
CA TRP A 30 7.92 -10.02 6.91
C TRP A 30 7.71 -9.37 8.26
N PHE A 31 8.75 -9.30 9.11
CA PHE A 31 8.68 -8.59 10.38
C PHE A 31 8.30 -7.12 10.17
N PHE A 32 9.00 -6.41 9.28
CA PHE A 32 8.70 -5.01 8.99
C PHE A 32 7.36 -4.81 8.27
N ALA A 33 6.97 -5.73 7.37
CA ALA A 33 5.68 -5.69 6.70
C ALA A 33 4.53 -5.84 7.70
N LEU A 34 4.59 -6.83 8.59
CA LEU A 34 3.59 -7.03 9.65
C LEU A 34 3.58 -5.88 10.65
N ALA A 35 4.75 -5.34 11.01
CA ALA A 35 4.84 -4.15 11.85
C ALA A 35 4.20 -2.93 11.19
N ALA A 36 4.41 -2.72 9.88
CA ALA A 36 3.78 -1.63 9.13
C ALA A 36 2.26 -1.81 9.03
N VAL A 37 1.77 -3.03 8.83
CA VAL A 37 0.34 -3.36 8.86
C VAL A 37 -0.24 -3.06 10.25
N GLY A 38 0.39 -3.55 11.32
CA GLY A 38 -0.04 -3.29 12.69
C GLY A 38 -0.04 -1.80 13.04
N ALA A 39 1.01 -1.07 12.64
CA ALA A 39 1.08 0.39 12.79
C ALA A 39 -0.04 1.10 12.01
N SER A 40 -0.37 0.63 10.82
CA SER A 40 -1.47 1.17 10.00
C SER A 40 -2.83 0.94 10.64
N ILE A 41 -3.09 -0.24 11.23
CA ILE A 41 -4.32 -0.52 11.97
C ILE A 41 -4.44 0.45 13.16
N ASN A 42 -3.39 0.54 13.98
CA ASN A 42 -3.35 1.45 15.12
C ASN A 42 -3.54 2.92 14.70
N LEU A 43 -2.96 3.33 13.57
CA LEU A 43 -3.09 4.68 13.04
C LEU A 43 -4.55 4.98 12.64
N VAL A 44 -5.21 4.05 11.96
CA VAL A 44 -6.61 4.20 11.52
C VAL A 44 -7.58 4.34 12.71
N ASP A 45 -7.29 3.64 13.81
CA ASP A 45 -8.09 3.69 15.05
C ASP A 45 -7.69 4.81 16.01
N SER A 46 -6.57 5.49 15.73
CA SER A 46 -6.08 6.61 16.54
C SER A 46 -6.88 7.90 16.34
N ARG A 47 -6.58 8.92 17.16
CA ARG A 47 -7.11 10.29 16.99
C ARG A 47 -6.73 10.88 15.63
N VAL A 48 -5.52 10.61 15.15
CA VAL A 48 -5.03 11.04 13.83
C VAL A 48 -5.86 10.41 12.72
N GLY A 49 -6.13 9.11 12.79
CA GLY A 49 -6.97 8.40 11.82
C GLY A 49 -8.40 8.95 11.76
N ARG A 50 -9.01 9.24 12.91
CA ARG A 50 -10.34 9.88 12.95
C ARG A 50 -10.35 11.28 12.36
N ALA A 51 -9.32 12.08 12.64
CA ALA A 51 -9.17 13.41 12.03
C ALA A 51 -9.03 13.30 10.49
N LEU A 52 -8.21 12.37 10.00
CA LEU A 52 -8.04 12.14 8.55
C LEU A 52 -9.34 11.69 7.88
N LYS A 53 -10.15 10.83 8.53
CA LYS A 53 -11.49 10.46 8.02
C LYS A 53 -12.43 11.66 7.93
N ALA A 54 -12.39 12.58 8.90
CA ALA A 54 -13.17 13.82 8.83
C ALA A 54 -12.71 14.73 7.68
N ILE A 55 -11.40 14.88 7.49
CA ILE A 55 -10.81 15.65 6.37
C ILE A 55 -11.20 15.05 5.01
N HIS A 56 -11.22 13.72 4.90
CA HIS A 56 -11.61 13.02 3.68
C HIS A 56 -13.07 13.30 3.26
N GLY A 57 -13.99 13.46 4.22
CA GLY A 57 -15.38 13.81 3.92
C GLY A 57 -15.56 15.26 3.46
N SER A 58 -15.04 16.22 4.24
CA SER A 58 -14.97 17.62 3.83
C SER A 58 -13.91 18.35 4.65
N GLU A 59 -12.87 18.81 3.98
CA GLU A 59 -11.80 19.58 4.61
C GLU A 59 -12.31 20.88 5.21
N LEU A 60 -13.22 21.58 4.52
CA LEU A 60 -13.80 22.83 5.02
C LEU A 60 -14.59 22.58 6.32
N ALA A 61 -15.40 21.51 6.35
CA ALA A 61 -16.18 21.16 7.54
C ALA A 61 -15.29 20.69 8.71
N ALA A 62 -14.22 19.95 8.42
CA ALA A 62 -13.27 19.55 9.44
C ALA A 62 -12.59 20.77 10.09
N ASN A 63 -12.21 21.77 9.29
CA ASN A 63 -11.61 23.01 9.79
C ASN A 63 -12.58 23.82 10.65
N THR A 64 -13.86 23.93 10.29
CA THR A 64 -14.84 24.67 11.10
C THR A 64 -15.14 23.99 12.45
N LEU A 65 -14.94 22.67 12.53
CA LEU A 65 -15.05 21.88 13.76
C LEU A 65 -13.76 21.87 14.61
N GLY A 66 -12.76 22.70 14.25
CA GLY A 66 -11.52 22.85 15.01
C GLY A 66 -10.45 21.80 14.73
N VAL A 67 -10.60 20.98 13.68
CA VAL A 67 -9.55 20.06 13.23
C VAL A 67 -8.54 20.84 12.38
N ASN A 68 -7.28 20.91 12.82
CA ASN A 68 -6.22 21.53 12.02
C ASN A 68 -5.85 20.65 10.82
N THR A 69 -6.48 20.87 9.65
CA THR A 69 -6.27 20.00 8.48
C THR A 69 -4.84 20.01 7.97
N SER A 70 -4.17 21.17 7.99
CA SER A 70 -2.79 21.31 7.54
C SER A 70 -1.83 20.46 8.37
N LEU A 71 -1.96 20.49 9.70
CA LEU A 71 -1.12 19.69 10.60
C LEU A 71 -1.34 18.19 10.37
N TYR A 72 -2.58 17.73 10.31
CA TYR A 72 -2.87 16.31 10.12
C TYR A 72 -2.44 15.79 8.74
N LYS A 73 -2.51 16.63 7.69
CA LYS A 73 -1.95 16.33 6.37
C LYS A 73 -0.43 16.22 6.40
N ALA A 74 0.27 17.11 7.10
CA ALA A 74 1.72 17.04 7.26
C ALA A 74 2.14 15.78 8.05
N VAL A 75 1.41 15.45 9.13
CA VAL A 75 1.67 14.25 9.94
C VAL A 75 1.50 12.99 9.10
N VAL A 76 0.41 12.84 8.34
CA VAL A 76 0.22 11.64 7.51
C VAL A 76 1.23 11.57 6.37
N PHE A 77 1.65 12.71 5.81
CA PHE A 77 2.73 12.74 4.81
C PHE A 77 4.05 12.23 5.38
N VAL A 78 4.45 12.68 6.57
CA VAL A 78 5.67 12.21 7.24
C VAL A 78 5.59 10.72 7.56
N ILE A 79 4.45 10.23 8.07
CA ILE A 79 4.26 8.81 8.36
C ILE A 79 4.43 7.97 7.07
N SER A 80 3.80 8.39 5.98
CA SER A 80 3.94 7.73 4.67
C SER A 80 5.37 7.77 4.13
N ALA A 81 6.08 8.89 4.31
CA ALA A 81 7.47 9.02 3.89
C ALA A 81 8.39 8.08 4.70
N VAL A 82 8.16 7.94 6.01
CA VAL A 82 8.91 7.02 6.87
C VAL A 82 8.67 5.57 6.47
N THR A 83 7.41 5.16 6.25
CA THR A 83 7.11 3.78 5.84
C THR A 83 7.63 3.46 4.44
N ALA A 84 7.52 4.40 3.49
CA ALA A 84 8.10 4.26 2.16
C ALA A 84 9.63 4.20 2.18
N SER A 85 10.29 5.03 2.99
CA SER A 85 11.74 5.02 3.16
C SER A 85 12.24 3.70 3.75
N LEU A 86 11.52 3.18 4.77
CA LEU A 86 11.82 1.88 5.35
C LEU A 86 11.74 0.77 4.29
N ALA A 87 10.64 0.72 3.52
CA ALA A 87 10.48 -0.25 2.44
C ALA A 87 11.57 -0.13 1.36
N GLY A 88 11.89 1.09 0.91
CA GLY A 88 12.93 1.35 -0.08
C GLY A 88 14.33 0.98 0.42
N SER A 89 14.63 1.24 1.70
CA SER A 89 15.91 0.86 2.30
C SER A 89 16.07 -0.66 2.34
N LEU A 90 15.03 -1.40 2.75
CA LEU A 90 15.04 -2.86 2.76
C LEU A 90 15.19 -3.43 1.34
N TYR A 91 14.48 -2.86 0.37
CA TYR A 91 14.58 -3.23 -1.04
C TYR A 91 16.01 -3.08 -1.58
N ALA A 92 16.67 -1.96 -1.28
CA ALA A 92 18.04 -1.69 -1.71
C ALA A 92 19.07 -2.68 -1.11
N HIS A 93 18.92 -3.03 0.18
CA HIS A 93 19.80 -3.99 0.84
C HIS A 93 19.54 -5.44 0.40
N TYR A 94 18.29 -5.76 0.04
CA TYR A 94 17.93 -7.08 -0.47
C TYR A 94 18.48 -7.32 -1.89
N LEU A 95 18.31 -6.36 -2.79
CA LEU A 95 18.80 -6.49 -4.17
C LEU A 95 20.30 -6.20 -4.31
N GLY A 96 20.93 -5.52 -3.34
CA GLY A 96 22.34 -5.15 -3.38
C GLY A 96 22.68 -4.08 -4.43
N PHE A 97 21.67 -3.59 -5.15
CA PHE A 97 21.79 -2.65 -6.27
C PHE A 97 20.54 -1.77 -6.35
N ILE A 98 20.75 -0.49 -6.63
CA ILE A 98 19.66 0.45 -6.86
C ILE A 98 19.97 1.37 -8.03
N SER A 99 19.03 1.53 -8.95
CA SER A 99 19.17 2.44 -10.09
C SER A 99 17.97 3.38 -10.19
N PRO A 100 18.14 4.63 -10.68
CA PRO A 100 17.02 5.54 -10.92
C PRO A 100 15.99 4.97 -11.90
N ARG A 101 16.42 4.10 -12.83
CA ARG A 101 15.54 3.44 -13.81
C ARG A 101 14.57 2.45 -13.16
N THR A 102 14.92 1.87 -12.02
CA THR A 102 14.06 0.94 -11.27
C THR A 102 12.85 1.65 -10.65
N PHE A 103 12.94 2.96 -10.42
CA PHE A 103 11.87 3.79 -9.85
C PHE A 103 11.31 4.77 -10.88
N ASP A 104 10.92 4.24 -12.03
CA ASP A 104 10.31 5.03 -13.09
C ASP A 104 8.82 5.30 -12.82
N ILE A 105 8.19 6.00 -13.76
CA ILE A 105 6.76 6.35 -13.69
C ILE A 105 5.90 5.07 -13.75
N PHE A 106 6.32 4.04 -14.48
CA PHE A 106 5.57 2.80 -14.60
C PHE A 106 5.54 2.03 -13.29
N PHE A 107 6.65 2.00 -12.55
CA PHE A 107 6.67 1.46 -11.19
C PHE A 107 5.71 2.23 -10.26
N SER A 108 5.62 3.56 -10.40
CA SER A 108 4.65 4.36 -9.63
C SER A 108 3.19 4.00 -9.98
N ILE A 109 2.90 3.77 -11.27
CA ILE A 109 1.59 3.30 -11.74
C ILE A 109 1.28 1.91 -11.17
N GLU A 110 2.27 1.01 -11.14
CA GLU A 110 2.12 -0.33 -10.57
C GLU A 110 1.70 -0.26 -9.08
N LEU A 111 2.42 0.53 -8.28
CA LEU A 111 2.10 0.73 -6.85
C LEU A 111 0.69 1.33 -6.65
N VAL A 112 0.32 2.32 -7.47
CA VAL A 112 -1.02 2.92 -7.42
C VAL A 112 -2.10 1.92 -7.81
N THR A 113 -1.84 1.10 -8.83
CA THR A 113 -2.73 0.00 -9.25
C THR A 113 -2.94 -1.02 -8.14
N MET A 114 -1.88 -1.40 -7.42
CA MET A 114 -1.97 -2.30 -6.25
C MET A 114 -2.93 -1.78 -5.18
N VAL A 115 -2.82 -0.49 -4.85
CA VAL A 115 -3.68 0.16 -3.85
C VAL A 115 -5.13 0.29 -4.33
N ILE A 116 -5.33 0.69 -5.60
CA ILE A 116 -6.67 0.87 -6.16
C ILE A 116 -7.40 -0.46 -6.31
N VAL A 117 -6.71 -1.51 -6.75
CA VAL A 117 -7.27 -2.86 -6.80
C VAL A 117 -7.69 -3.32 -5.40
N GLY A 118 -6.85 -3.07 -4.39
CA GLY A 118 -7.16 -3.39 -3.01
C GLY A 118 -8.36 -2.61 -2.44
N GLY A 119 -8.47 -1.33 -2.77
CA GLY A 119 -9.59 -0.46 -2.41
C GLY A 119 -9.22 0.62 -1.40
N MET A 120 -9.53 1.87 -1.77
CA MET A 120 -9.23 3.05 -0.96
C MET A 120 -9.97 2.99 0.39
N GLY A 121 -9.21 2.85 1.48
CA GLY A 121 -9.74 2.85 2.84
C GLY A 121 -9.94 1.46 3.49
N ASN A 122 -9.64 0.37 2.79
CA ASN A 122 -9.62 -0.98 3.37
C ASN A 122 -8.19 -1.53 3.42
N LEU A 123 -7.61 -1.60 4.62
CA LEU A 123 -6.23 -2.08 4.82
C LEU A 123 -6.06 -3.54 4.35
N TRP A 124 -7.03 -4.40 4.65
CA TRP A 124 -7.00 -5.81 4.22
C TRP A 124 -7.13 -5.92 2.71
N GLY A 125 -8.00 -5.10 2.11
CA GLY A 125 -8.12 -4.97 0.66
C GLY A 125 -6.78 -4.65 0.00
N ASN A 126 -6.04 -3.67 0.52
CA ASN A 126 -4.71 -3.29 0.01
C ASN A 126 -3.69 -4.44 0.07
N ILE A 127 -3.70 -5.23 1.15
CA ILE A 127 -2.82 -6.42 1.26
C ILE A 127 -3.18 -7.45 0.18
N PHE A 128 -4.47 -7.72 -0.04
CA PHE A 128 -4.92 -8.60 -1.12
C PHE A 128 -4.58 -8.06 -2.50
N GLY A 129 -4.75 -6.76 -2.73
CA GLY A 129 -4.41 -6.11 -4.01
C GLY A 129 -2.92 -6.24 -4.33
N ALA A 130 -2.06 -5.97 -3.36
CA ALA A 130 -0.62 -6.18 -3.49
C ALA A 130 -0.28 -7.67 -3.72
N ALA A 131 -0.83 -8.58 -2.92
CA ALA A 131 -0.57 -10.01 -3.04
C ALA A 131 -1.05 -10.61 -4.37
N PHE A 132 -2.13 -10.07 -4.94
CA PHE A 132 -2.68 -10.52 -6.22
C PHE A 132 -1.89 -9.98 -7.43
N LEU A 133 -1.49 -8.70 -7.38
CA LEU A 133 -0.78 -8.06 -8.48
C LEU A 133 0.71 -8.35 -8.49
N THR A 134 1.34 -8.58 -7.32
CA THR A 134 2.79 -8.89 -7.24
C THR A 134 3.22 -10.07 -8.14
N PRO A 135 2.53 -11.22 -8.18
CA PRO A 135 2.90 -12.32 -9.06
C PRO A 135 2.41 -12.15 -10.50
N LEU A 136 1.60 -11.12 -10.79
CA LEU A 136 0.99 -10.91 -12.10
C LEU A 136 2.03 -10.85 -13.23
N PRO A 137 3.16 -10.13 -13.12
CA PRO A 137 4.16 -10.08 -14.18
C PRO A 137 4.79 -11.45 -14.48
N GLN A 138 4.95 -12.29 -13.45
CA GLN A 138 5.48 -13.65 -13.59
C GLN A 138 4.50 -14.59 -14.29
N VAL A 139 3.20 -14.44 -14.01
CA VAL A 139 2.16 -15.19 -14.73
C VAL A 139 2.05 -14.69 -16.17
N LEU A 140 2.14 -13.38 -16.39
CA LEU A 140 2.11 -12.73 -17.70
C LEU A 140 3.50 -12.66 -18.36
N HIS A 141 4.40 -13.60 -18.05
CA HIS A 141 5.75 -13.57 -18.62
C HIS A 141 5.75 -13.58 -20.17
N PHE A 142 4.74 -14.20 -20.78
CA PHE A 142 4.53 -14.19 -22.23
C PHE A 142 4.07 -12.83 -22.81
N LEU A 143 3.69 -11.87 -21.96
CA LEU A 143 3.28 -10.50 -22.28
C LEU A 143 4.21 -9.46 -21.63
N GLU A 144 5.47 -9.81 -21.34
CA GLU A 144 6.41 -8.92 -20.64
C GLU A 144 6.49 -7.51 -21.27
N GLU A 145 6.48 -7.42 -22.60
CA GLU A 145 6.53 -6.16 -23.33
C GLU A 145 5.25 -5.31 -23.16
N TYR A 146 4.12 -5.93 -22.84
CA TYR A 146 2.83 -5.27 -22.65
C TYR A 146 2.47 -5.07 -21.17
N LYS A 147 3.35 -5.44 -20.22
CA LYS A 147 3.03 -5.39 -18.77
C LYS A 147 2.53 -4.01 -18.32
N ASP A 148 3.17 -2.94 -18.79
CA ASP A 148 2.85 -1.58 -18.37
C ASP A 148 1.49 -1.12 -18.91
N ILE A 149 1.15 -1.55 -20.13
CA ILE A 149 -0.17 -1.32 -20.73
C ILE A 149 -1.24 -2.11 -19.96
N VAL A 150 -0.96 -3.34 -19.56
CA VAL A 150 -1.88 -4.16 -18.76
C VAL A 150 -2.14 -3.50 -17.40
N TYR A 151 -1.11 -3.05 -16.68
CA TYR A 151 -1.29 -2.32 -15.42
C TYR A 151 -2.09 -1.03 -15.60
N GLY A 152 -1.80 -0.24 -16.65
CA GLY A 152 -2.56 0.97 -16.97
C GLY A 152 -4.03 0.68 -17.30
N ALA A 153 -4.31 -0.41 -18.02
CA ALA A 153 -5.66 -0.85 -18.33
C ALA A 153 -6.40 -1.33 -17.07
N ILE A 154 -5.76 -2.12 -16.21
CA ILE A 154 -6.33 -2.54 -14.92
C ILE A 154 -6.67 -1.32 -14.08
N LEU A 155 -5.77 -0.35 -13.98
CA LEU A 155 -5.99 0.89 -13.26
C LEU A 155 -7.21 1.65 -13.80
N ALA A 156 -7.30 1.86 -15.12
CA ALA A 156 -8.41 2.56 -15.75
C ALA A 156 -9.74 1.83 -15.54
N LEU A 157 -9.76 0.51 -15.73
CA LEU A 157 -10.95 -0.32 -15.54
C LEU A 157 -11.40 -0.30 -14.07
N MET A 158 -10.49 -0.40 -13.12
CA MET A 158 -10.83 -0.35 -11.70
C MET A 158 -11.38 1.00 -11.31
N LEU A 159 -10.79 2.10 -11.77
CA LEU A 159 -11.33 3.44 -11.50
C LEU A 159 -12.71 3.65 -12.13
N MET A 160 -12.96 3.07 -13.31
CA MET A 160 -14.23 3.20 -14.03
C MET A 160 -15.35 2.34 -13.43
N PHE A 161 -15.06 1.08 -13.11
CA PHE A 161 -16.09 0.10 -12.74
C PHE A 161 -16.16 -0.18 -11.23
N VAL A 162 -15.04 -0.04 -10.51
CA VAL A 162 -14.94 -0.41 -9.09
C VAL A 162 -14.10 0.63 -8.33
N PRO A 163 -14.54 1.90 -8.24
CA PRO A 163 -13.75 2.98 -7.63
C PRO A 163 -13.47 2.77 -6.13
N GLU A 164 -14.22 1.88 -5.47
CA GLU A 164 -13.99 1.49 -4.07
C GLU A 164 -13.05 0.27 -3.91
N GLY A 165 -12.57 -0.27 -5.03
CA GLY A 165 -11.75 -1.49 -5.12
C GLY A 165 -12.43 -2.75 -4.59
N ILE A 166 -11.67 -3.85 -4.59
CA ILE A 166 -12.17 -5.17 -4.19
C ILE A 166 -12.58 -5.17 -2.70
N GLY A 167 -11.79 -4.49 -1.85
CA GLY A 167 -12.07 -4.39 -0.42
C GLY A 167 -13.36 -3.62 -0.08
N GLY A 168 -13.76 -2.65 -0.88
CA GLY A 168 -15.02 -1.90 -0.71
C GLY A 168 -16.25 -2.72 -1.08
N VAL A 169 -16.18 -3.44 -2.20
CA VAL A 169 -17.26 -4.33 -2.68
C VAL A 169 -17.58 -5.42 -1.65
N ILE A 170 -16.56 -6.05 -1.07
CA ILE A 170 -16.73 -7.10 -0.06
C ILE A 170 -17.37 -6.54 1.22
N SER A 171 -16.92 -5.37 1.68
CA SER A 171 -17.47 -4.71 2.88
C SER A 171 -18.95 -4.32 2.73
N LYS A 172 -19.32 -3.76 1.57
CA LYS A 172 -20.72 -3.42 1.26
C LYS A 172 -21.60 -4.66 1.14
N ALA A 173 -21.10 -5.74 0.55
CA ALA A 173 -21.83 -7.01 0.45
C ALA A 173 -22.08 -7.65 1.82
N TYR A 174 -21.09 -7.59 2.72
CA TYR A 174 -21.21 -8.11 4.09
C TYR A 174 -22.21 -7.29 4.92
N THR A 175 -22.13 -5.96 4.83
CA THR A 175 -23.05 -5.05 5.55
C THR A 175 -24.49 -5.21 5.09
N ARG A 176 -24.73 -5.35 3.78
CA ARG A 176 -26.07 -5.64 3.23
C ARG A 176 -26.65 -6.97 3.72
N ARG A 177 -25.83 -8.03 3.83
CA ARG A 177 -26.28 -9.33 4.35
C ARG A 177 -26.63 -9.27 5.83
N LYS A 178 -25.80 -8.60 6.63
CA LYS A 178 -26.04 -8.43 8.07
C LYS A 178 -27.34 -7.65 8.34
N MET A 179 -27.57 -6.55 7.61
CA MET A 179 -28.80 -5.76 7.70
C MET A 179 -30.04 -6.56 7.27
N ARG A 180 -29.93 -7.40 6.24
CA ARG A 180 -31.04 -8.24 5.77
C ARG A 180 -31.44 -9.32 6.78
N ASN A 181 -30.48 -9.89 7.51
CA ASN A 181 -30.76 -10.90 8.53
C ASN A 181 -31.42 -10.31 9.78
N LEU A 182 -31.08 -9.06 10.15
CA LEU A 182 -31.71 -8.36 11.28
C LEU A 182 -33.18 -8.02 10.99
N LEU A 183 -33.49 -7.62 9.76
CA LEU A 183 -34.87 -7.32 9.34
C LEU A 183 -35.76 -8.56 9.20
N SER A 184 -35.17 -9.77 9.10
CA SER A 184 -35.92 -11.04 9.09
C SER A 184 -36.11 -11.66 10.48
N GLU A 185 -35.44 -11.16 11.52
CA GLU A 185 -35.67 -11.57 12.91
C GLU A 185 -36.75 -10.71 13.60
N GLU A 186 -37.13 -9.56 13.02
CA GLU A 186 -38.20 -8.68 13.49
C GLU A 186 -39.60 -8.98 12.90
N THR A 187 -39.72 -9.95 11.98
CA THR A 187 -40.99 -10.39 11.36
C THR A 187 -41.34 -11.81 11.72
#